data_AF-A0A8H9WSW9-F1
#
_entry.id   AF-A0A8H9WSW9-F1
#
_cell.length_a   1.000
_cell.length_b   1.000
_cell.length_c   1.000
_cell.angle_alpha   90.00
_cell.angle_beta   90.00
_cell.angle_gamma   90.00
#
_symmetry.space_group_name_H-M   'P 1'
#
loop_
_entity.id
_entity.type
_entity.pdbx_description
1 polymer ?
#
loop_
_entity_poly.entity_id
_entity_poly.type
_entity_poly.pdbx_seq_one_letter_code
_entity_poly.pdbx_strand_id
1 'polypeptide(L)'
;MSSEEELVLEELTGLITQYVSGSDGDPKMYEVVIVPQSDEQTEAVRSLLPGVASKSAPGGTVFSAGRFFSQRYAEAVCDKYIALGLFTAAVDP
;
A
#
# COMPACT_ATOMS: atom_id res chain seq x y z
N MET A 1 9.56 11.87 20.23
CA MET A 1 9.38 10.80 19.23
C MET A 1 9.71 11.38 17.88
N SER A 2 10.36 10.61 17.02
CA SER A 2 10.59 10.93 15.61
C SER A 2 9.27 10.93 14.84
N SER A 3 9.20 11.69 13.74
CA SER A 3 8.07 11.66 12.81
C SER A 3 7.82 10.27 12.22
N GLU A 4 8.87 9.46 12.05
CA GLU A 4 8.75 8.07 11.60
C GLU A 4 8.16 7.16 12.69
N GLU A 5 8.50 7.39 13.96
CA GLU A 5 7.95 6.63 15.08
C GLU A 5 6.46 6.91 15.28
N GLU A 6 6.05 8.17 15.11
CA GLU A 6 4.64 8.56 15.19
C GLU A 6 3.81 7.92 14.07
N LEU A 7 4.34 7.92 12.84
CA LEU A 7 3.71 7.29 11.68
C LEU A 7 3.55 5.78 11.86
N VAL A 8 4.56 5.09 12.40
CA VAL A 8 4.47 3.66 12.72
C VAL A 8 3.46 3.41 13.85
N LEU A 9 3.42 4.28 14.86
CA LEU A 9 2.50 4.14 15.99
C LEU A 9 1.03 4.27 15.57
N GLU A 10 0.72 5.17 14.64
CA GLU A 10 -0.62 5.30 14.06
C GLU A 10 -1.08 3.99 13.41
N GLU A 11 -0.22 3.38 12.59
CA GLU A 11 -0.51 2.11 11.90
C GLU A 11 -0.73 0.96 12.90
N LEU A 12 0.16 0.84 13.89
CA LEU A 12 0.06 -0.18 14.94
C LEU A 12 -1.21 -0.01 15.78
N THR A 13 -1.63 1.22 16.04
CA THR A 13 -2.86 1.51 16.78
C THR A 13 -4.09 1.05 15.99
N GLY A 14 -4.10 1.25 14.67
CA GLY A 14 -5.15 0.73 13.78
C GLY A 14 -5.26 -0.79 13.82
N LEU A 15 -4.13 -1.49 13.73
CA LEU A 15 -4.06 -2.95 13.82
C LEU A 15 -4.59 -3.48 15.15
N ILE A 16 -4.17 -2.88 16.28
CA ILE A 16 -4.64 -3.27 17.61
C ILE A 16 -6.15 -3.03 17.74
N THR A 17 -6.64 -1.89 17.24
CA THR A 17 -8.07 -1.56 17.27
C THR A 17 -8.88 -2.60 16.51
N GLN A 18 -8.48 -2.93 15.27
CA GLN A 18 -9.16 -3.97 14.48
C GLN A 18 -9.18 -5.32 15.20
N TYR A 19 -8.06 -5.72 15.80
CA TYR A 19 -7.96 -6.98 16.53
C TYR A 19 -8.89 -7.02 17.76
N VAL A 20 -8.96 -5.93 18.52
CA VAL A 20 -9.78 -5.83 19.74
C VAL A 20 -11.27 -5.71 19.42
N SER A 21 -11.62 -4.94 18.38
CA SER A 21 -13.02 -4.67 18.00
C SER A 21 -13.69 -5.84 17.30
N GLY A 22 -12.94 -6.83 16.82
CA GLY A 22 -13.47 -8.09 16.28
C GLY A 22 -14.44 -7.88 15.11
N SER A 23 -13.89 -7.73 13.89
CA SER A 23 -14.59 -7.87 12.58
C SER A 23 -15.90 -7.12 12.34
N ASP A 24 -16.40 -6.28 13.25
CA ASP A 24 -17.58 -5.44 13.03
C ASP A 24 -17.23 -4.29 12.07
N GLY A 25 -17.24 -4.63 10.78
CA GLY A 25 -16.91 -3.76 9.65
C GLY A 25 -15.51 -3.98 9.10
N ASP A 26 -15.38 -3.95 7.77
CA ASP A 26 -14.09 -3.87 7.10
C ASP A 26 -13.54 -2.46 7.36
N PRO A 27 -12.43 -2.30 8.12
CA PRO A 27 -11.96 -0.98 8.50
C PRO A 27 -11.56 -0.19 7.25
N LYS A 28 -11.77 1.13 7.29
CA LYS A 28 -11.27 2.03 6.24
C LYS A 28 -9.74 1.92 6.21
N MET A 29 -9.22 1.31 5.16
CA MET A 29 -7.80 1.13 4.93
C MET A 29 -7.40 1.68 3.56
N TYR A 30 -6.28 2.36 3.51
CA TYR A 30 -5.69 2.92 2.30
C TYR A 30 -4.93 1.83 1.55
N GLU A 31 -5.28 1.59 0.29
CA GLU A 31 -4.59 0.62 -0.55
C GLU A 31 -3.45 1.30 -1.32
N VAL A 32 -2.22 0.82 -1.16
CA VAL A 32 -1.10 1.27 -1.98
C VAL A 32 -1.09 0.45 -3.26
N VAL A 33 -1.26 1.14 -4.38
CA VAL A 33 -1.29 0.53 -5.72
C VAL A 33 -0.09 0.97 -6.54
N ILE A 34 0.50 0.02 -7.26
CA ILE A 34 1.58 0.24 -8.22
C ILE A 34 1.02 0.00 -9.62
N VAL A 35 1.24 0.94 -10.53
CA VAL A 35 0.81 0.85 -11.94
C VAL A 35 2.04 0.90 -12.84
N PRO A 36 2.62 -0.26 -13.20
CA PRO A 36 3.74 -0.33 -14.13
C PRO A 36 3.42 0.36 -15.47
N GLN A 37 4.40 1.08 -16.00
CA GLN A 37 4.30 1.80 -17.27
C GLN A 37 4.99 1.04 -18.41
N SER A 38 5.59 -0.13 -18.14
CA SER A 38 6.23 -1.00 -19.13
C SER A 38 6.24 -2.47 -18.66
N ASP A 39 6.52 -3.38 -19.59
CA ASP A 39 6.69 -4.81 -19.29
C ASP A 39 7.89 -5.06 -18.36
N GLU A 40 8.97 -4.30 -18.52
CA GLU A 40 10.14 -4.37 -17.63
C GLU A 40 9.77 -3.96 -16.19
N GLN A 41 8.98 -2.90 -16.03
CA GLN A 41 8.47 -2.53 -14.71
C GLN A 41 7.51 -3.57 -14.15
N THR A 42 6.72 -4.22 -15.01
CA THR A 42 5.82 -5.31 -14.60
C THR A 42 6.60 -6.48 -14.01
N GLU A 43 7.67 -6.91 -14.67
CA GLU A 43 8.55 -7.98 -14.15
C GLU A 43 9.31 -7.53 -12.89
N ALA A 44 9.74 -6.27 -12.82
CA ALA A 44 10.35 -5.72 -11.61
C ALA A 44 9.40 -5.79 -10.41
N VAL A 45 8.12 -5.42 -10.59
CA VAL A 45 7.11 -5.52 -9.54
C VAL A 45 6.85 -6.97 -9.14
N ARG A 46 6.80 -7.92 -10.09
CA ARG A 46 6.64 -9.36 -9.78
C ARG A 46 7.82 -9.92 -8.97
N SER A 47 9.02 -9.41 -9.21
CA SER A 47 10.23 -9.76 -8.46
C SER A 47 10.23 -9.14 -7.05
N LEU A 48 9.81 -7.88 -6.92
CA LEU A 48 9.74 -7.16 -5.65
C LEU A 48 8.63 -7.70 -4.73
N LEU A 49 7.50 -8.09 -5.30
CA LEU A 49 6.31 -8.57 -4.60
C LEU A 49 5.96 -9.98 -5.06
N PRO A 50 6.74 -11.00 -4.66
CA PRO A 50 6.50 -12.37 -5.12
C PRO A 50 5.12 -12.87 -4.69
N GLY A 51 4.36 -13.39 -5.64
CA GLY A 51 3.03 -13.96 -5.40
C GLY A 51 1.88 -12.94 -5.36
N VAL A 52 2.15 -11.66 -5.60
CA VAL A 52 1.09 -10.64 -5.70
C VAL A 52 0.22 -10.88 -6.94
N ALA A 53 -1.09 -10.86 -6.78
CA ALA A 53 -2.01 -10.89 -7.90
C ALA A 53 -2.16 -9.50 -8.51
N SER A 54 -2.08 -9.41 -9.84
CA SER A 54 -2.40 -8.20 -10.58
C SER A 54 -3.90 -8.12 -10.86
N LYS A 55 -4.47 -6.91 -10.83
CA LYS A 55 -5.83 -6.63 -11.28
C LYS A 55 -5.77 -5.78 -12.55
N SER A 56 -6.70 -6.00 -13.48
CA SER A 56 -6.88 -5.10 -14.63
C SER A 56 -7.78 -3.93 -14.20
N ALA A 57 -7.35 -2.70 -14.47
CA ALA A 57 -8.12 -1.49 -14.20
C ALA A 57 -8.07 -0.52 -15.39
N PRO A 58 -8.94 0.50 -15.47
CA PRO A 58 -8.77 1.60 -16.41
C PRO A 58 -7.40 2.26 -16.20
N GLY A 59 -6.51 2.17 -17.19
CA GLY A 59 -5.11 2.60 -17.06
C GLY A 59 -4.07 1.47 -17.06
N GLY A 60 -4.50 0.20 -17.07
CA GLY A 60 -3.63 -0.95 -17.29
C GLY A 60 -3.62 -1.95 -16.15
N THR A 61 -2.47 -2.59 -15.95
CA THR A 61 -2.25 -3.59 -14.89
C THR A 61 -1.90 -2.90 -13.59
N VAL A 62 -2.61 -3.25 -12.52
CA VAL A 62 -2.42 -2.68 -11.18
C VAL A 62 -2.03 -3.77 -10.20
N PHE A 63 -1.06 -3.47 -9.36
CA PHE A 63 -0.56 -4.34 -8.30
C PHE A 63 -0.84 -3.72 -6.92
N SER A 64 -1.36 -4.52 -5.99
CA SER A 64 -1.57 -4.08 -4.61
C SER A 64 -0.32 -4.36 -3.79
N ALA A 65 0.33 -3.33 -3.27
CA ALA A 65 1.49 -3.46 -2.39
C ALA A 65 1.11 -3.66 -0.91
N GLY A 66 -0.17 -3.42 -0.57
CA GLY A 66 -0.69 -3.58 0.79
C GLY A 66 -1.85 -2.64 1.08
N ARG A 67 -2.56 -2.90 2.18
CA ARG A 67 -3.58 -2.02 2.75
C ARG A 67 -3.13 -1.60 4.15
N PHE A 68 -3.29 -0.32 4.47
CA PHE A 68 -2.76 0.31 5.69
C PHE A 68 -3.85 1.14 6.39
N PHE A 69 -3.75 1.31 7.70
CA PHE A 69 -4.69 2.09 8.51
C PHE A 69 -4.40 3.58 8.49
N SER A 70 -3.12 3.97 8.44
CA SER A 70 -2.73 5.38 8.36
C SER A 70 -2.49 5.82 6.92
N GLN A 71 -3.15 6.90 6.50
CA GLN A 71 -2.90 7.54 5.21
C GLN A 71 -1.43 7.95 5.07
N ARG A 72 -0.87 8.57 6.11
CA ARG A 72 0.52 9.03 6.12
C ARG A 72 1.47 7.85 6.01
N TYR A 73 1.14 6.73 6.64
CA TYR A 73 1.90 5.49 6.49
C TYR A 73 1.84 4.96 5.05
N ALA A 74 0.65 4.91 4.46
CA ALA A 74 0.48 4.50 3.06
C ALA A 74 1.27 5.40 2.09
N GLU A 75 1.25 6.73 2.31
CA GLU A 75 2.04 7.70 1.55
C GLU A 75 3.56 7.46 1.70
N ALA A 76 4.04 7.21 2.92
CA ALA A 76 5.44 6.86 3.15
C ALA A 76 5.85 5.52 2.49
N VAL A 77 4.90 4.59 2.33
CA VAL A 77 5.12 3.37 1.55
C VAL A 77 5.17 3.67 0.05
N CYS A 78 4.30 4.56 -0.46
CA CYS A 78 4.36 5.02 -1.85
C CYS A 78 5.74 5.61 -2.19
N ASP A 79 6.29 6.46 -1.32
CA ASP A 79 7.59 7.10 -1.52
C ASP A 79 8.72 6.08 -1.78
N LYS A 80 8.67 4.91 -1.13
CA LYS A 80 9.65 3.84 -1.34
C LYS A 80 9.62 3.30 -2.77
N TYR A 81 8.43 3.10 -3.33
CA TYR A 81 8.29 2.59 -4.71
C TYR A 81 8.49 3.70 -5.75
N ILE A 82 8.09 4.92 -5.45
CA ILE A 82 8.35 6.10 -6.30
C ILE A 82 9.87 6.33 -6.43
N ALA A 83 10.63 6.17 -5.35
CA ALA A 83 12.09 6.24 -5.39
C ALA A 83 12.74 5.16 -6.27
N LEU A 84 12.04 4.05 -6.54
CA LEU A 84 12.44 3.00 -7.49
C LEU A 84 11.98 3.29 -8.94
N GLY A 85 11.35 4.44 -9.20
CA GLY A 85 10.85 4.84 -10.51
C GLY A 85 9.49 4.22 -10.87
N LEU A 86 8.75 3.68 -9.89
CA LEU A 86 7.45 3.06 -10.11
C LEU A 86 6.32 4.06 -9.83
N PHE A 87 5.37 4.17 -10.75
CA PHE A 87 4.16 4.97 -10.53
C PHE A 87 3.30 4.30 -9.46
N THR A 88 3.16 4.98 -8.32
CA THR A 88 2.55 4.42 -7.11
C THR A 88 1.64 5.47 -6.46
N ALA A 89 0.48 5.05 -5.95
CA ALA A 89 -0.45 5.93 -5.25
C ALA A 89 -1.15 5.21 -4.10
N ALA A 90 -1.50 5.95 -3.06
CA ALA A 90 -2.43 5.50 -2.03
C ALA A 90 -3.85 5.85 -2.48
N VAL A 91 -4.74 4.85 -2.51
CA VAL A 91 -6.14 5.02 -2.91
C VAL A 91 -7.01 4.96 -1.67
N ASP A 92 -7.95 5.89 -1.58
CA ASP A 92 -8.94 5.92 -0.52
C ASP A 92 -9.85 4.66 -0.54
N PRO A 93 -10.27 4.15 0.63
CA PRO A 93 -11.17 3.00 0.76
C PRO A 93 -12.59 3.22 0.24
#